data_AF-A0A7Y3K8P5-F1
#
_entry.id   AF-A0A7Y3K8P5-F1
#
_cell.length_a   1.000
_cell.length_b   1.000
_cell.length_c   1.000
_cell.angle_alpha   90.00
_cell.angle_beta   90.00
_cell.angle_gamma   90.00
#
_symmetry.space_group_name_H-M   'P 1'
#
loop_
_entity.id
_entity.type
_entity.pdbx_description
1 polymer ?
#
loop_
_entity_poly.entity_id
_entity_poly.type
_entity_poly.pdbx_seq_one_letter_code
_entity_poly.pdbx_strand_id
1 'polypeptide(L)'
;MSNDPIYKNSGNYRGSAPIALLCEGDVIGYEAQLLSRWCRSQAGGTLHVDVWACGTGHGMRAIADAYGREVKVVGLEDRDFRDDAQAKEDCIDRFNDLDGRGVAIRGWFAWRRNEVENYFLDDEVLIPVMTGWFDCTEGDVRAATQAALQSLAVFQAVQAIVYAIRRKWNQTDPATAAPGSPSLWVGGRPKWTPDGLSEVDSSEIRNKLAAAHSSWLQRFAGGGKITLAKSDEVLTRFDEQLQKWSGLQNQDVEWRKNWAGKEVLKLVRQHLAAHFGTNYGGRLLGIIQRQGLKPGDSIPWHALKNRAAQDEIDRELEHEIQPHLVRKLLDVAQAKPQCPIRTDLDEIIQAMKL
;
A
#
# COMPACT_ATOMS: atom_id res chain seq x y z
N MET A 1 6.34 -34.76 21.87
CA MET A 1 6.95 -33.54 22.44
C MET A 1 8.22 -33.25 21.64
N SER A 2 8.11 -32.50 20.54
CA SER A 2 9.26 -32.13 19.70
C SER A 2 9.92 -30.86 20.25
N ASN A 3 11.19 -30.98 20.60
CA ASN A 3 12.05 -29.86 20.96
C ASN A 3 12.52 -29.17 19.67
N ASP A 4 11.78 -28.16 19.21
CA ASP A 4 12.17 -27.35 18.07
C ASP A 4 13.05 -26.15 18.54
N PRO A 5 14.28 -25.97 18.03
CA PRO A 5 15.24 -24.97 18.55
C PRO A 5 14.90 -23.51 18.22
N ILE A 6 13.87 -23.25 17.41
CA ILE A 6 13.54 -21.90 16.91
C ILE A 6 12.93 -21.00 18.01
N TYR A 7 12.33 -21.58 19.06
CA TYR A 7 11.59 -20.83 20.09
C TYR A 7 12.42 -20.21 21.20
N LYS A 8 13.76 -20.37 21.21
CA LYS A 8 14.63 -19.85 22.29
C LYS A 8 14.93 -18.35 22.24
N ASN A 9 14.42 -17.59 21.26
CA ASN A 9 14.70 -16.16 21.10
C ASN A 9 13.50 -15.22 21.33
N SER A 10 12.40 -15.68 21.93
CA SER A 10 11.26 -14.81 22.27
C SER A 10 11.62 -13.64 23.20
N GLY A 11 12.73 -13.73 23.94
CA GLY A 11 13.23 -12.65 24.80
C GLY A 11 13.70 -11.38 24.07
N ASN A 12 14.10 -11.47 22.79
CA ASN A 12 14.61 -10.32 22.02
C ASN A 12 13.53 -9.58 21.23
N TYR A 13 12.33 -10.16 21.11
CA TYR A 13 11.19 -9.53 20.44
C TYR A 13 10.21 -8.90 21.42
N ARG A 14 10.44 -9.01 22.74
CA ARG A 14 9.50 -8.55 23.76
C ARG A 14 9.62 -7.05 24.00
N GLY A 15 8.69 -6.29 23.42
CA GLY A 15 8.37 -4.95 23.90
C GLY A 15 7.68 -4.99 25.29
N SER A 16 7.63 -3.85 25.98
CA SER A 16 7.13 -3.78 27.37
C SER A 16 5.61 -3.72 27.49
N ALA A 17 4.88 -3.63 26.37
CA ALA A 17 3.43 -3.47 26.40
C ALA A 17 2.69 -4.81 26.60
N PRO A 18 1.54 -4.81 27.32
CA PRO A 18 0.68 -5.99 27.45
C PRO A 18 -0.07 -6.36 26.15
N ILE A 19 -0.03 -5.50 25.14
CA ILE A 19 -0.71 -5.67 23.85
C ILE A 19 0.28 -5.36 22.73
N ALA A 20 0.35 -6.24 21.73
CA ALA A 20 1.02 -6.02 20.47
C ALA A 20 -0.01 -5.79 19.36
N LEU A 21 0.07 -4.65 18.68
CA LEU A 21 -0.69 -4.35 17.47
C LEU A 21 0.22 -4.55 16.27
N LEU A 22 -0.03 -5.61 15.52
CA LEU A 22 0.72 -5.99 14.34
C LEU A 22 0.04 -5.41 13.12
N CYS A 23 0.80 -4.74 12.27
CA CYS A 23 0.34 -4.30 10.97
C CYS A 23 1.32 -4.73 9.89
N GLU A 24 0.88 -4.83 8.63
CA GLU A 24 1.83 -5.05 7.54
C GLU A 24 2.81 -3.88 7.50
N GLY A 25 2.31 -2.66 7.52
CA GLY A 25 3.13 -1.47 7.45
C GLY A 25 3.77 -1.30 6.08
N ASP A 26 3.89 -0.05 5.68
CA ASP A 26 4.66 0.36 4.52
C ASP A 26 6.11 0.65 4.92
N VAL A 27 7.01 0.66 3.93
CA VAL A 27 8.47 0.82 4.12
C VAL A 27 8.84 2.07 4.93
N ILE A 28 7.98 3.09 4.96
CA ILE A 28 8.22 4.34 5.69
C ILE A 28 7.32 4.52 6.92
N GLY A 29 6.35 3.63 7.17
CA GLY A 29 5.63 3.52 8.43
C GLY A 29 4.42 4.44 8.64
N TYR A 30 3.67 4.81 7.58
CA TYR A 30 2.40 5.53 7.68
C TYR A 30 1.46 4.86 8.65
N GLU A 31 1.24 3.56 8.45
CA GLU A 31 0.29 2.77 9.22
C GLU A 31 0.70 2.69 10.69
N ALA A 32 1.96 2.30 10.95
CA ALA A 32 2.47 2.19 12.31
C ALA A 32 2.47 3.54 13.04
N GLN A 33 2.80 4.64 12.36
CA GLN A 33 2.75 5.98 12.94
C GLN A 33 1.32 6.41 13.25
N LEU A 34 0.37 6.17 12.34
CA LEU A 34 -1.05 6.44 12.52
C LEU A 34 -1.60 5.69 13.73
N LEU A 35 -1.42 4.37 13.75
CA LEU A 35 -1.89 3.49 14.83
C LEU A 35 -1.27 3.88 16.17
N SER A 36 0.04 4.14 16.21
CA SER A 36 0.74 4.57 17.43
C SER A 36 0.17 5.85 18.01
N ARG A 37 -0.09 6.86 17.16
CA ARG A 37 -0.67 8.14 17.60
C ARG A 37 -2.12 7.98 18.04
N TRP A 38 -2.90 7.18 17.31
CA TRP A 38 -4.30 6.94 17.66
C TRP A 38 -4.44 6.23 19.01
N CYS A 39 -3.68 5.16 19.22
CA CYS A 39 -3.69 4.40 20.47
C CYS A 39 -3.36 5.29 21.68
N ARG A 40 -2.35 6.17 21.54
CA ARG A 40 -2.02 7.15 22.58
C ARG A 40 -3.16 8.13 22.87
N SER A 41 -3.90 8.55 21.84
CA SER A 41 -4.99 9.52 21.97
C SER A 41 -6.25 8.95 22.65
N GLN A 42 -6.61 7.68 22.39
CA GLN A 42 -7.87 7.09 22.85
C GLN A 42 -7.82 6.51 24.27
N ALA A 43 -6.64 6.42 24.87
CA ALA A 43 -6.45 5.68 26.10
C ALA A 43 -6.25 6.54 27.36
N GLY A 44 -6.22 7.87 27.24
CA GLY A 44 -5.74 8.72 28.34
C GLY A 44 -4.38 8.27 28.90
N GLY A 45 -3.56 7.60 28.08
CA GLY A 45 -2.28 6.99 28.46
C GLY A 45 -2.32 5.60 29.12
N THR A 46 -3.49 4.99 29.34
CA THR A 46 -3.61 3.71 30.08
C THR A 46 -3.46 2.44 29.23
N LEU A 47 -3.69 2.55 27.92
CA LEU A 47 -3.53 1.46 26.97
C LEU A 47 -2.08 1.48 26.47
N HIS A 48 -1.26 0.64 27.08
CA HIS A 48 0.10 0.40 26.62
C HIS A 48 0.04 -0.59 25.46
N VAL A 49 0.41 -0.14 24.26
CA VAL A 49 0.39 -0.94 23.02
C VAL A 49 1.74 -0.78 22.32
N ASP A 50 2.36 -1.91 21.96
CA ASP A 50 3.50 -1.95 21.06
C ASP A 50 3.00 -2.14 19.63
N VAL A 51 3.27 -1.17 18.76
CA VAL A 51 2.86 -1.21 17.34
C VAL A 51 4.02 -1.71 16.48
N TRP A 52 3.78 -2.75 15.68
CA TRP A 52 4.79 -3.42 14.87
C TRP A 52 4.46 -3.36 13.39
N ALA A 53 5.30 -2.69 12.61
CA ALA A 53 5.31 -2.79 11.14
C ALA A 53 6.05 -4.08 10.75
N CYS A 54 5.30 -5.09 10.33
CA CYS A 54 5.81 -6.45 10.13
C CYS A 54 6.31 -6.72 8.69
N GLY A 55 6.13 -5.76 7.80
CA GLY A 55 6.49 -5.74 6.38
C GLY A 55 5.61 -6.60 5.47
N THR A 56 5.02 -7.69 5.98
CA THR A 56 4.13 -8.57 5.23
C THR A 56 3.17 -9.31 6.17
N GLY A 57 2.05 -9.80 5.65
CA GLY A 57 1.18 -10.73 6.38
C GLY A 57 1.88 -12.00 6.89
N HIS A 58 2.94 -12.49 6.23
CA HIS A 58 3.75 -13.60 6.74
C HIS A 58 4.59 -13.18 7.96
N GLY A 59 5.20 -11.98 7.90
CA GLY A 59 5.91 -11.39 9.02
C GLY A 59 5.00 -11.18 10.23
N MET A 60 3.76 -10.72 10.02
CA MET A 60 2.78 -10.59 11.10
C MET A 60 2.51 -11.92 11.79
N ARG A 61 2.33 -13.02 11.04
CA ARG A 61 2.13 -14.35 11.63
C ARG A 61 3.35 -14.82 12.43
N ALA A 62 4.55 -14.64 11.89
CA ALA A 62 5.78 -15.01 12.58
C ALA A 62 5.96 -14.24 13.90
N ILE A 63 5.66 -12.94 13.90
CA ILE A 63 5.71 -12.09 15.10
C ILE A 63 4.59 -12.49 16.08
N ALA A 64 3.37 -12.78 15.60
CA ALA A 64 2.27 -13.27 16.44
C ALA A 64 2.62 -14.59 17.14
N ASP A 65 3.19 -15.56 16.41
CA ASP A 65 3.64 -16.84 16.98
C ASP A 65 4.77 -16.64 18.02
N ALA A 66 5.64 -15.65 17.82
CA ALA A 66 6.73 -15.34 18.74
C ALA A 66 6.25 -14.66 20.05
N TYR A 67 5.27 -13.76 19.95
CA TYR A 67 4.68 -13.02 21.07
C TYR A 67 3.61 -13.83 21.84
N GLY A 68 2.92 -14.71 21.11
CA GLY A 68 1.52 -14.99 21.27
C GLY A 68 1.06 -15.53 22.60
N ARG A 69 1.91 -16.23 23.34
CA ARG A 69 1.46 -16.97 24.52
C ARG A 69 1.32 -16.08 25.77
N GLU A 70 2.03 -14.96 25.82
CA GLU A 70 2.08 -14.09 27.00
C GLU A 70 1.55 -12.68 26.75
N VAL A 71 1.48 -12.25 25.49
CA VAL A 71 1.06 -10.89 25.10
C VAL A 71 -0.18 -10.98 24.23
N LYS A 72 -1.16 -10.10 24.48
CA LYS A 72 -2.36 -10.02 23.66
C LYS A 72 -1.99 -9.49 22.27
N VAL A 73 -2.43 -10.15 21.20
CA VAL A 73 -2.11 -9.76 19.83
C VAL A 73 -3.36 -9.24 19.12
N VAL A 74 -3.24 -8.11 18.45
CA VAL A 74 -4.21 -7.65 17.44
C VAL A 74 -3.50 -7.54 16.11
N GLY A 75 -4.04 -8.16 15.06
CA GLY A 75 -3.53 -8.06 13.70
C GLY A 75 -4.37 -7.14 12.84
N LEU A 76 -3.72 -6.35 11.99
CA LEU A 76 -4.34 -5.51 10.99
C LEU A 76 -3.60 -5.67 9.65
N GLU A 77 -4.31 -6.08 8.62
CA GLU A 77 -3.74 -6.30 7.29
C GLU A 77 -4.39 -5.42 6.24
N ASP A 78 -3.69 -5.22 5.12
CA ASP A 78 -4.24 -4.54 3.96
C ASP A 78 -5.33 -5.42 3.35
N ARG A 79 -6.45 -4.81 2.93
CA ARG A 79 -7.53 -5.58 2.26
C ARG A 79 -7.05 -6.16 0.93
N ASP A 80 -6.05 -5.52 0.32
CA ASP A 80 -5.62 -5.79 -1.05
C ASP A 80 -6.85 -5.79 -1.98
N PHE A 81 -6.93 -6.70 -2.93
CA PHE A 81 -8.05 -6.80 -3.88
C PHE A 81 -9.22 -7.65 -3.38
N ARG A 82 -9.19 -8.06 -2.13
CA ARG A 82 -10.27 -8.87 -1.57
C ARG A 82 -11.47 -7.95 -1.38
N ASP A 83 -12.65 -8.49 -1.65
CA ASP A 83 -13.88 -7.84 -1.19
C ASP A 83 -14.00 -7.96 0.33
N ASP A 84 -14.95 -7.23 0.91
CA ASP A 84 -15.11 -7.17 2.37
C ASP A 84 -15.45 -8.54 2.98
N ALA A 85 -16.26 -9.34 2.30
CA ALA A 85 -16.68 -10.65 2.79
C ALA A 85 -15.48 -11.60 2.85
N GLN A 86 -14.66 -11.58 1.80
CA GLN A 86 -13.50 -12.43 1.69
C GLN A 86 -12.35 -11.99 2.59
N ALA A 87 -12.08 -10.69 2.70
CA ALA A 87 -11.08 -10.20 3.65
C ALA A 87 -11.45 -10.60 5.08
N LYS A 88 -12.74 -10.53 5.43
CA LYS A 88 -13.25 -10.96 6.73
C LYS A 88 -13.09 -12.47 6.95
N GLU A 89 -13.42 -13.30 5.97
CA GLU A 89 -13.23 -14.75 6.05
C GLU A 89 -11.73 -15.09 6.26
N ASP A 90 -10.85 -14.52 5.45
CA ASP A 90 -9.40 -14.73 5.58
C ASP A 90 -8.86 -14.26 6.96
N CYS A 91 -9.46 -13.22 7.55
CA CYS A 91 -9.12 -12.76 8.90
C CYS A 91 -9.60 -13.73 9.99
N ILE A 92 -10.80 -14.29 9.85
CA ILE A 92 -11.36 -15.30 10.76
C ILE A 92 -10.51 -16.57 10.72
N ASP A 93 -10.12 -17.03 9.53
CA ASP A 93 -9.28 -18.21 9.37
C ASP A 93 -7.90 -18.02 10.02
N ARG A 94 -7.30 -16.84 9.84
CA ARG A 94 -6.05 -16.47 10.52
C ARG A 94 -6.19 -16.43 12.03
N PHE A 95 -7.27 -15.82 12.52
CA PHE A 95 -7.58 -15.79 13.94
C PHE A 95 -7.64 -17.22 14.50
N ASN A 96 -8.43 -18.10 13.88
CA ASN A 96 -8.64 -19.47 14.33
C ASN A 96 -7.36 -20.33 14.29
N ASP A 97 -6.54 -20.18 13.24
CA ASP A 97 -5.24 -20.87 13.12
C ASP A 97 -4.28 -20.47 14.25
N LEU A 98 -4.14 -19.17 14.53
CA LEU A 98 -3.25 -18.67 15.57
C LEU A 98 -3.78 -18.98 16.98
N ASP A 99 -5.08 -18.81 17.21
CA ASP A 99 -5.74 -19.17 18.48
C ASP A 99 -5.59 -20.67 18.77
N GLY A 100 -5.78 -21.53 17.76
CA GLY A 100 -5.56 -22.97 17.87
C GLY A 100 -4.12 -23.37 18.22
N ARG A 101 -3.13 -22.48 17.98
CA ARG A 101 -1.72 -22.66 18.38
C ARG A 101 -1.40 -22.09 19.77
N GLY A 102 -2.40 -21.51 20.45
CA GLY A 102 -2.28 -20.91 21.78
C GLY A 102 -1.77 -19.48 21.78
N VAL A 103 -1.87 -18.76 20.65
CA VAL A 103 -1.60 -17.32 20.57
C VAL A 103 -2.81 -16.56 21.12
N ALA A 104 -2.60 -15.64 22.06
CA ALA A 104 -3.61 -14.81 22.70
C ALA A 104 -4.11 -13.69 21.77
N ILE A 105 -4.71 -14.04 20.65
CA ILE A 105 -5.29 -13.09 19.68
C ILE A 105 -6.55 -12.44 20.27
N ARG A 106 -6.68 -11.12 20.13
CA ARG A 106 -7.87 -10.33 20.50
C ARG A 106 -8.70 -9.91 19.29
N GLY A 107 -8.09 -9.86 18.12
CA GLY A 107 -8.76 -9.61 16.86
C GLY A 107 -7.78 -9.67 15.69
N TRP A 108 -8.30 -9.99 14.52
CA TRP A 108 -7.59 -9.90 13.26
C TRP A 108 -8.51 -9.18 12.27
N PHE A 109 -8.03 -8.07 11.72
CA PHE A 109 -8.84 -7.14 10.93
C PHE A 109 -8.17 -6.84 9.59
N ALA A 110 -8.98 -6.42 8.63
CA ALA A 110 -8.51 -5.77 7.41
C ALA A 110 -9.09 -4.36 7.34
N TRP A 111 -8.34 -3.42 6.74
CA TRP A 111 -8.85 -2.06 6.49
C TRP A 111 -10.09 -2.06 5.57
N ARG A 112 -11.03 -1.13 5.77
CA ARG A 112 -12.18 -0.97 4.84
C ARG A 112 -11.77 -0.53 3.45
N ARG A 113 -10.64 0.19 3.34
CA ARG A 113 -9.99 0.54 2.08
C ARG A 113 -8.81 -0.39 1.83
N ASN A 114 -8.38 -0.49 0.57
CA ASN A 114 -7.34 -1.46 0.20
C ASN A 114 -5.98 -1.24 0.87
N GLU A 115 -5.70 -0.02 1.32
CA GLU A 115 -4.44 0.39 1.96
C GLU A 115 -4.74 1.62 2.84
N VAL A 116 -3.89 1.87 3.84
CA VAL A 116 -3.99 3.08 4.66
C VAL A 116 -3.86 4.36 3.82
N GLU A 117 -3.06 4.32 2.74
CA GLU A 117 -2.80 5.46 1.87
C GLU A 117 -4.05 5.96 1.14
N ASN A 118 -5.02 5.07 0.92
CA ASN A 118 -6.30 5.47 0.35
C ASN A 118 -7.07 6.43 1.27
N TYR A 119 -6.82 6.43 2.58
CA TYR A 119 -7.39 7.42 3.49
C TYR A 119 -6.70 8.79 3.38
N PHE A 120 -5.40 8.83 3.06
CA PHE A 120 -4.70 10.11 2.86
C PHE A 120 -5.16 10.86 1.61
N LEU A 121 -5.77 10.15 0.66
CA LEU A 121 -6.28 10.70 -0.59
C LEU A 121 -7.69 11.27 -0.47
N ASP A 122 -8.29 11.28 0.73
CA ASP A 122 -9.47 12.09 0.96
C ASP A 122 -9.12 13.57 0.87
N ASP A 123 -9.92 14.33 0.11
CA ASP A 123 -9.71 15.75 -0.18
C ASP A 123 -9.42 16.59 1.06
N GLU A 124 -10.13 16.32 2.16
CA GLU A 124 -9.95 17.00 3.45
C GLU A 124 -8.60 16.75 4.11
N VAL A 125 -7.89 15.71 3.66
CA VAL A 125 -6.55 15.33 4.11
C VAL A 125 -5.52 15.78 3.10
N LEU A 126 -5.66 15.32 1.85
CA LEU A 126 -4.67 15.52 0.79
C LEU A 126 -4.48 16.99 0.47
N ILE A 127 -5.57 17.71 0.16
CA ILE A 127 -5.52 19.09 -0.35
C ILE A 127 -4.81 20.02 0.64
N PRO A 128 -5.27 20.18 1.90
CA PRO A 128 -4.63 21.13 2.80
C PRO A 128 -3.18 20.79 3.14
N VAL A 129 -2.79 19.50 3.10
CA VAL A 129 -1.40 19.11 3.32
C VAL A 129 -0.55 19.47 2.10
N MET A 130 -1.01 19.11 0.89
CA MET A 130 -0.25 19.33 -0.33
C MET A 130 -0.17 20.82 -0.70
N THR A 131 -1.25 21.59 -0.54
CA THR A 131 -1.23 23.04 -0.81
C THR A 131 -0.28 23.77 0.14
N GLY A 132 -0.29 23.43 1.43
CA GLY A 132 0.62 24.01 2.41
C GLY A 132 2.08 23.60 2.20
N TRP A 133 2.32 22.38 1.71
CA TRP A 133 3.67 21.87 1.52
C TRP A 133 4.35 22.38 0.24
N PHE A 134 3.60 22.42 -0.85
CA PHE A 134 4.10 22.84 -2.17
C PHE A 134 3.81 24.30 -2.51
N ASP A 135 3.13 25.05 -1.62
CA ASP A 135 2.66 26.42 -1.88
C ASP A 135 1.87 26.53 -3.19
N CYS A 136 0.91 25.62 -3.37
CA CYS A 136 0.08 25.51 -4.56
C CYS A 136 -1.41 25.64 -4.25
N THR A 137 -2.24 25.72 -5.29
CA THR A 137 -3.70 25.84 -5.13
C THR A 137 -4.36 24.47 -5.00
N GLU A 138 -5.60 24.45 -4.48
CA GLU A 138 -6.43 23.25 -4.51
C GLU A 138 -6.62 22.70 -5.94
N GLY A 139 -6.75 23.60 -6.92
CA GLY A 139 -6.86 23.23 -8.33
C GLY A 139 -5.66 22.44 -8.82
N ASP A 140 -4.46 22.79 -8.35
CA ASP A 140 -3.21 22.12 -8.72
C ASP A 140 -3.14 20.71 -8.13
N VAL A 141 -3.56 20.53 -6.87
CA VAL A 141 -3.61 19.19 -6.23
C VAL A 141 -4.62 18.29 -6.94
N ARG A 142 -5.77 18.84 -7.34
CA ARG A 142 -6.78 18.10 -8.12
C ARG A 142 -6.27 17.76 -9.52
N ALA A 143 -5.60 18.68 -10.20
CA ALA A 143 -5.00 18.43 -11.50
C ALA A 143 -3.92 17.33 -11.41
N ALA A 144 -3.05 17.40 -10.40
CA ALA A 144 -2.04 16.38 -10.13
C ALA A 144 -2.64 15.00 -9.85
N THR A 145 -3.74 14.95 -9.08
CA THR A 145 -4.45 13.70 -8.79
C THR A 145 -5.08 13.12 -10.05
N GLN A 146 -5.71 13.97 -10.88
CA GLN A 146 -6.31 13.51 -12.13
C GLN A 146 -5.26 12.97 -13.10
N ALA A 147 -4.12 13.66 -13.23
CA ALA A 147 -3.00 13.22 -14.05
C ALA A 147 -2.42 11.88 -13.56
N ALA A 148 -2.31 11.70 -12.23
CA ALA A 148 -1.88 10.44 -11.62
C ALA A 148 -2.84 9.28 -11.95
N LEU A 149 -4.15 9.50 -11.81
CA LEU A 149 -5.17 8.47 -12.10
C LEU A 149 -5.10 8.02 -13.56
N GLN A 150 -5.07 8.97 -14.50
CA GLN A 150 -5.01 8.68 -15.94
C GLN A 150 -3.74 7.91 -16.30
N SER A 151 -2.59 8.36 -15.78
CA SER A 151 -1.29 7.76 -16.09
C SER A 151 -1.12 6.36 -15.48
N LEU A 152 -1.87 6.04 -14.43
CA LEU A 152 -1.82 4.73 -13.77
C LEU A 152 -2.75 3.69 -14.38
N ALA A 153 -3.61 4.04 -15.34
CA ALA A 153 -4.66 3.13 -15.80
C ALA A 153 -4.12 1.79 -16.31
N VAL A 154 -3.08 1.82 -17.14
CA VAL A 154 -2.40 0.61 -17.64
C VAL A 154 -1.74 -0.16 -16.51
N PHE A 155 -1.05 0.54 -15.59
CA PHE A 155 -0.41 -0.10 -14.45
C PHE A 155 -1.43 -0.86 -13.61
N GLN A 156 -2.54 -0.21 -13.26
CA GLN A 156 -3.62 -0.73 -12.43
C GLN A 156 -4.35 -1.90 -13.10
N ALA A 157 -4.52 -1.88 -14.42
CA ALA A 157 -5.05 -3.00 -15.17
C ALA A 157 -4.11 -4.22 -15.14
N VAL A 158 -2.80 -4.05 -15.37
CA VAL A 158 -1.80 -5.13 -15.24
C VAL A 158 -1.82 -5.73 -13.84
N GLN A 159 -1.82 -4.83 -12.86
CA GLN A 159 -1.94 -5.09 -11.45
C GLN A 159 -3.13 -6.03 -11.12
N ALA A 160 -4.34 -5.69 -11.55
CA ALA A 160 -5.54 -6.51 -11.34
C ALA A 160 -5.44 -7.91 -11.98
N ILE A 161 -4.82 -8.02 -13.15
CA ILE A 161 -4.63 -9.29 -13.85
C ILE A 161 -3.64 -10.19 -13.13
N VAL A 162 -2.48 -9.68 -12.77
CA VAL A 162 -1.46 -10.49 -12.10
C VAL A 162 -1.99 -11.04 -10.78
N TYR A 163 -2.77 -10.26 -10.04
CA TYR A 163 -3.42 -10.75 -8.83
C TYR A 163 -4.44 -11.85 -9.10
N ALA A 164 -5.34 -11.66 -10.08
CA ALA A 164 -6.33 -12.67 -10.42
C ALA A 164 -5.68 -14.02 -10.78
N ILE A 165 -4.54 -13.96 -11.45
CA ILE A 165 -3.74 -15.14 -11.82
C ILE A 165 -3.11 -15.78 -10.57
N ARG A 166 -2.43 -14.99 -9.74
CA ARG A 166 -1.83 -15.46 -8.47
C ARG A 166 -2.86 -16.16 -7.58
N ARG A 167 -4.09 -15.66 -7.52
CA ARG A 167 -5.14 -16.32 -6.72
C ARG A 167 -5.59 -17.66 -7.24
N LYS A 168 -5.74 -17.80 -8.56
CA LYS A 168 -6.00 -19.12 -9.17
C LYS A 168 -4.81 -20.08 -8.97
N TRP A 169 -3.63 -19.55 -8.63
CA TRP A 169 -2.38 -20.31 -8.48
C TRP A 169 -2.13 -20.91 -7.09
N ASN A 170 -2.72 -20.39 -6.01
CA ASN A 170 -2.37 -20.71 -4.61
C ASN A 170 -2.58 -22.18 -4.15
N GLN A 171 -2.64 -23.15 -5.05
CA GLN A 171 -2.60 -24.59 -4.78
C GLN A 171 -1.27 -25.27 -5.20
N THR A 172 -0.33 -24.57 -5.85
CA THR A 172 0.98 -25.12 -6.26
C THR A 172 2.10 -24.11 -6.04
N ASP A 173 3.07 -24.43 -5.17
CA ASP A 173 4.33 -23.72 -4.87
C ASP A 173 4.45 -22.23 -5.32
N PRO A 174 4.37 -21.26 -4.37
CA PRO A 174 4.53 -19.82 -4.62
C PRO A 174 5.81 -19.41 -5.36
N ALA A 175 6.91 -20.17 -5.23
CA ALA A 175 8.18 -19.87 -5.90
C ALA A 175 8.08 -20.00 -7.44
N THR A 176 7.07 -20.73 -7.93
CA THR A 176 6.84 -20.99 -9.36
C THR A 176 5.66 -20.18 -9.94
N ALA A 177 4.98 -19.38 -9.12
CA ALA A 177 3.64 -18.87 -9.41
C ALA A 177 3.49 -17.80 -10.49
N ALA A 178 4.57 -17.14 -10.92
CA ALA A 178 4.64 -16.34 -12.15
C ALA A 178 6.06 -15.79 -12.38
N PRO A 179 7.10 -16.62 -12.57
CA PRO A 179 8.41 -16.13 -12.94
C PRO A 179 8.33 -15.65 -14.41
N GLY A 180 8.03 -14.37 -14.59
CA GLY A 180 7.89 -13.73 -15.90
C GLY A 180 7.39 -12.28 -15.91
N SER A 181 6.84 -11.77 -14.80
CA SER A 181 6.20 -10.45 -14.78
C SER A 181 7.05 -9.20 -14.49
N PRO A 182 8.37 -9.21 -14.21
CA PRO A 182 9.12 -7.96 -13.98
C PRO A 182 9.03 -6.98 -15.16
N SER A 183 9.04 -7.48 -16.40
CA SER A 183 8.91 -6.65 -17.60
C SER A 183 7.50 -6.08 -17.78
N LEU A 184 6.46 -6.79 -17.33
CA LEU A 184 5.08 -6.29 -17.29
C LEU A 184 4.93 -5.19 -16.23
N TRP A 185 5.49 -5.40 -15.05
CA TRP A 185 5.49 -4.41 -13.98
C TRP A 185 6.27 -3.14 -14.33
N VAL A 186 7.47 -3.30 -14.87
CA VAL A 186 8.33 -2.18 -15.25
C VAL A 186 7.77 -1.48 -16.50
N GLY A 187 7.24 -2.24 -17.46
CA GLY A 187 6.64 -1.69 -18.67
C GLY A 187 5.32 -0.96 -18.41
N GLY A 188 4.52 -1.44 -17.45
CA GLY A 188 3.22 -0.89 -17.13
C GLY A 188 3.25 0.40 -16.30
N ARG A 189 4.41 0.78 -15.72
CA ARG A 189 4.53 2.00 -14.91
C ARG A 189 4.70 3.23 -15.81
N PRO A 190 4.02 4.34 -15.51
CA PRO A 190 4.22 5.59 -16.22
C PRO A 190 5.65 6.11 -16.03
N LYS A 191 6.14 6.89 -16.99
CA LYS A 191 7.50 7.43 -17.00
C LYS A 191 7.45 8.93 -17.13
N TRP A 192 8.43 9.61 -16.54
CA TRP A 192 8.59 11.05 -16.74
C TRP A 192 9.32 11.33 -18.06
N THR A 193 8.71 12.16 -18.90
CA THR A 193 9.29 12.74 -20.13
C THR A 193 9.47 14.25 -19.94
N PRO A 194 10.13 14.95 -20.88
CA PRO A 194 10.19 16.41 -20.86
C PRO A 194 8.81 17.08 -20.82
N ASP A 195 7.79 16.43 -21.41
CA ASP A 195 6.42 16.95 -21.50
C ASP A 195 5.52 16.56 -20.31
N GLY A 196 6.05 15.82 -19.32
CA GLY A 196 5.33 15.42 -18.12
C GLY A 196 5.28 13.91 -17.91
N LEU A 197 4.21 13.41 -17.30
CA LEU A 197 4.03 11.99 -17.05
C LEU A 197 3.48 11.32 -18.33
N SER A 198 4.22 10.38 -18.89
CA SER A 198 3.86 9.72 -20.15
C SER A 198 2.78 8.67 -19.95
N GLU A 199 1.83 8.64 -20.89
CA GLU A 199 0.95 7.49 -21.06
C GLU A 199 1.77 6.25 -21.47
N VAL A 200 1.38 5.10 -20.93
CA VAL A 200 1.98 3.81 -21.28
C VAL A 200 1.24 3.24 -22.49
N ASP A 201 1.98 2.76 -23.49
CA ASP A 201 1.37 2.09 -24.65
C ASP A 201 0.65 0.81 -24.21
N SER A 202 -0.67 0.88 -24.16
CA SER A 202 -1.53 -0.23 -23.78
C SER A 202 -1.43 -1.40 -24.76
N SER A 203 -1.11 -1.16 -26.04
CA SER A 203 -0.92 -2.21 -27.04
C SER A 203 0.36 -2.99 -26.78
N GLU A 204 1.45 -2.30 -26.43
CA GLU A 204 2.70 -2.95 -26.03
C GLU A 204 2.48 -3.85 -24.81
N ILE A 205 1.75 -3.36 -23.81
CA ILE A 205 1.43 -4.12 -22.59
C ILE A 205 0.51 -5.30 -22.88
N ARG A 206 -0.50 -5.12 -23.73
CA ARG A 206 -1.39 -6.19 -24.17
C ARG A 206 -0.63 -7.30 -24.87
N ASN A 207 0.33 -6.96 -25.74
CA ASN A 207 1.20 -7.93 -26.40
C ASN A 207 2.09 -8.69 -25.41
N LYS A 208 2.67 -8.00 -24.42
CA LYS A 208 3.44 -8.63 -23.35
C LYS A 208 2.57 -9.55 -22.49
N LEU A 209 1.33 -9.15 -22.19
CA LEU A 209 0.38 -9.99 -21.45
C LEU A 209 0.01 -11.24 -22.23
N ALA A 210 -0.25 -11.13 -23.54
CA ALA A 210 -0.52 -12.28 -24.40
C ALA A 210 0.67 -13.24 -24.44
N ALA A 211 1.90 -12.73 -24.59
CA ALA A 211 3.12 -13.54 -24.57
C ALA A 211 3.36 -14.22 -23.20
N ALA A 212 3.16 -13.50 -22.10
CA ALA A 212 3.24 -14.05 -20.75
C ALA A 212 2.20 -15.16 -20.54
N HIS A 213 0.98 -14.94 -21.02
CA HIS A 213 -0.09 -15.93 -20.97
C HIS A 213 0.23 -17.20 -21.76
N SER A 214 0.74 -17.08 -22.99
CA SER A 214 1.22 -18.23 -23.76
C SER A 214 2.33 -19.00 -23.03
N SER A 215 3.25 -18.30 -22.39
CA SER A 215 4.31 -18.93 -21.60
C SER A 215 3.77 -19.66 -20.38
N TRP A 216 2.78 -19.08 -19.67
CA TRP A 216 2.09 -19.76 -18.59
C TRP A 216 1.40 -21.03 -19.10
N LEU A 217 0.60 -20.96 -20.17
CA LEU A 217 -0.05 -22.15 -20.74
C LEU A 217 0.96 -23.26 -21.10
N GLN A 218 2.07 -22.92 -21.76
CA GLN A 218 3.09 -23.90 -22.16
C GLN A 218 3.76 -24.57 -20.96
N ARG A 219 4.12 -23.79 -19.93
CA ARG A 219 4.77 -24.33 -18.72
C ARG A 219 3.87 -25.28 -17.94
N PHE A 220 2.56 -25.12 -18.06
CA PHE A 220 1.59 -25.79 -17.19
C PHE A 220 0.67 -26.78 -17.91
N ALA A 221 0.81 -26.94 -19.22
CA ALA A 221 0.14 -27.97 -20.02
C ALA A 221 0.43 -29.41 -19.56
N GLY A 222 1.48 -29.64 -18.77
CA GLY A 222 1.86 -30.97 -18.25
C GLY A 222 1.43 -31.31 -16.82
N GLY A 223 0.80 -30.37 -16.08
CA GLY A 223 0.62 -30.49 -14.62
C GLY A 223 -0.79 -30.83 -14.14
N GLY A 224 -1.77 -30.96 -15.04
CA GLY A 224 -3.10 -31.51 -14.75
C GLY A 224 -3.78 -30.99 -13.47
N LYS A 225 -4.10 -29.68 -13.40
CA LYS A 225 -5.19 -29.10 -12.56
C LYS A 225 -5.27 -27.57 -12.57
N ILE A 226 -4.57 -26.87 -13.45
CA ILE A 226 -4.72 -25.41 -13.54
C ILE A 226 -5.73 -25.11 -14.65
N THR A 227 -6.99 -24.84 -14.26
CA THR A 227 -7.99 -24.13 -15.06
C THR A 227 -7.55 -22.67 -15.21
N LEU A 228 -6.39 -22.45 -15.84
CA LEU A 228 -6.05 -21.12 -16.32
C LEU A 228 -7.18 -20.72 -17.27
N ALA A 229 -7.74 -19.55 -16.98
CA ALA A 229 -8.74 -18.86 -17.76
C ALA A 229 -8.49 -19.10 -19.27
N LYS A 230 -9.56 -19.43 -20.03
CA LYS A 230 -9.47 -19.46 -21.49
C LYS A 230 -8.82 -18.14 -21.92
N SER A 231 -7.83 -18.17 -22.81
CA SER A 231 -6.95 -17.04 -23.13
C SER A 231 -7.63 -15.69 -23.28
N ASP A 232 -8.86 -15.69 -23.77
CA ASP A 232 -9.66 -14.49 -24.02
C ASP A 232 -10.09 -13.78 -22.73
N GLU A 233 -10.25 -14.49 -21.60
CA GLU A 233 -10.72 -13.93 -20.33
C GLU A 233 -9.64 -13.05 -19.66
N VAL A 234 -8.35 -13.37 -19.82
CA VAL A 234 -7.24 -12.55 -19.26
C VAL A 234 -7.14 -11.21 -19.98
N LEU A 235 -7.18 -11.21 -21.31
CA LEU A 235 -7.12 -9.99 -22.10
C LEU A 235 -8.41 -9.19 -22.01
N THR A 236 -9.58 -9.84 -21.99
CA THR A 236 -10.87 -9.17 -21.75
C THR A 236 -10.88 -8.46 -20.41
N ARG A 237 -10.45 -9.13 -19.34
CA ARG A 237 -10.38 -8.51 -18.01
C ARG A 237 -9.35 -7.37 -17.96
N PHE A 238 -8.26 -7.45 -18.73
CA PHE A 238 -7.30 -6.35 -18.82
C PHE A 238 -7.96 -5.13 -19.47
N ASP A 239 -8.61 -5.35 -20.62
CA ASP A 239 -9.30 -4.31 -21.39
C ASP A 239 -10.43 -3.67 -20.55
N GLU A 240 -11.21 -4.46 -19.79
CA GLU A 240 -12.23 -3.98 -18.86
C GLU A 240 -11.65 -3.11 -17.73
N GLN A 241 -10.56 -3.56 -17.10
CA GLN A 241 -9.92 -2.79 -16.04
C GLN A 241 -9.28 -1.52 -16.59
N LEU A 242 -8.65 -1.58 -17.77
CA LEU A 242 -8.10 -0.41 -18.43
C LEU A 242 -9.19 0.61 -18.72
N GLN A 243 -10.31 0.19 -19.31
CA GLN A 243 -11.44 1.07 -19.59
C GLN A 243 -11.99 1.71 -18.31
N LYS A 244 -12.14 0.92 -17.24
CA LYS A 244 -12.59 1.43 -15.94
C LYS A 244 -11.63 2.50 -15.43
N TRP A 245 -10.34 2.22 -15.38
CA TRP A 245 -9.34 3.13 -14.82
C TRP A 245 -9.13 4.40 -15.65
N SER A 246 -9.12 4.30 -16.97
CA SER A 246 -8.98 5.46 -17.85
C SER A 246 -10.14 6.45 -17.71
N GLY A 247 -11.32 5.99 -17.27
CA GLY A 247 -12.50 6.83 -17.06
C GLY A 247 -12.55 7.52 -15.70
N LEU A 248 -11.75 7.08 -14.71
CA LEU A 248 -11.88 7.53 -13.33
C LEU A 248 -11.47 9.01 -13.16
N GLN A 249 -12.29 9.72 -12.40
CA GLN A 249 -12.13 11.10 -12.02
C GLN A 249 -11.82 11.23 -10.53
N ASN A 250 -11.28 12.37 -10.12
CA ASN A 250 -10.95 12.67 -8.72
C ASN A 250 -12.10 12.40 -7.73
N GLN A 251 -13.34 12.73 -8.14
CA GLN A 251 -14.55 12.56 -7.33
C GLN A 251 -15.04 11.11 -7.23
N ASP A 252 -14.55 10.21 -8.08
CA ASP A 252 -14.99 8.82 -8.06
C ASP A 252 -14.40 8.12 -6.85
N VAL A 253 -15.24 7.51 -6.02
CA VAL A 253 -14.78 6.79 -4.82
C VAL A 253 -14.17 5.43 -5.14
N GLU A 254 -14.38 4.94 -6.36
CA GLU A 254 -14.09 3.56 -6.76
C GLU A 254 -12.59 3.29 -6.86
N TRP A 255 -11.81 4.23 -7.37
CA TRP A 255 -10.36 4.06 -7.46
C TRP A 255 -9.70 4.02 -6.07
N ARG A 256 -10.29 4.68 -5.06
CA ARG A 256 -9.84 4.61 -3.64
C ARG A 256 -10.18 3.28 -2.97
N LYS A 257 -11.07 2.49 -3.57
CA LYS A 257 -11.36 1.10 -3.16
C LYS A 257 -10.45 0.10 -3.85
N ASN A 258 -9.55 0.55 -4.71
CA ASN A 258 -8.51 -0.26 -5.31
C ASN A 258 -7.16 0.03 -4.60
N TRP A 259 -6.17 -0.82 -4.84
CA TRP A 259 -4.80 -0.73 -4.29
C TRP A 259 -3.91 0.30 -5.01
N ALA A 260 -4.49 1.46 -5.31
CA ALA A 260 -3.77 2.52 -6.01
C ALA A 260 -3.29 3.63 -5.07
N GLY A 261 -3.71 3.61 -3.80
CA GLY A 261 -3.46 4.68 -2.84
C GLY A 261 -2.00 5.11 -2.84
N LYS A 262 -1.10 4.15 -2.65
CA LYS A 262 0.34 4.41 -2.66
C LYS A 262 0.88 5.02 -3.95
N GLU A 263 0.50 4.48 -5.10
CA GLU A 263 1.01 4.94 -6.41
C GLU A 263 0.41 6.29 -6.81
N VAL A 264 -0.87 6.53 -6.51
CA VAL A 264 -1.52 7.83 -6.73
C VAL A 264 -0.86 8.88 -5.85
N LEU A 265 -0.70 8.60 -4.55
CA LEU A 265 -0.06 9.54 -3.62
C LEU A 265 1.38 9.86 -4.04
N LYS A 266 2.15 8.85 -4.47
CA LYS A 266 3.47 9.02 -5.07
C LYS A 266 3.44 9.97 -6.26
N LEU A 267 2.61 9.69 -7.26
CA LEU A 267 2.58 10.50 -8.48
C LEU A 267 2.05 11.92 -8.23
N VAL A 268 1.12 12.11 -7.30
CA VAL A 268 0.68 13.45 -6.87
C VAL A 268 1.86 14.24 -6.32
N ARG A 269 2.63 13.67 -5.38
CA ARG A 269 3.82 14.34 -4.83
C ARG A 269 4.84 14.65 -5.92
N GLN A 270 5.11 13.69 -6.81
CA GLN A 270 6.06 13.90 -7.91
C GLN A 270 5.58 15.00 -8.85
N HIS A 271 4.28 15.03 -9.18
CA HIS A 271 3.71 16.04 -10.05
C HIS A 271 3.79 17.44 -9.44
N LEU A 272 3.44 17.59 -8.16
CA LEU A 272 3.55 18.87 -7.48
C LEU A 272 5.01 19.32 -7.35
N ALA A 273 5.93 18.41 -7.00
CA ALA A 273 7.36 18.70 -6.95
C ALA A 273 7.95 19.09 -8.32
N ALA A 274 7.41 18.55 -9.41
CA ALA A 274 7.83 18.90 -10.77
C ALA A 274 7.39 20.32 -11.19
N HIS A 275 6.27 20.82 -10.66
CA HIS A 275 5.71 22.11 -11.07
C HIS A 275 6.08 23.24 -10.11
N PHE A 276 5.94 23.01 -8.81
CA PHE A 276 6.10 24.04 -7.78
C PHE A 276 7.46 23.99 -7.08
N GLY A 277 8.25 22.95 -7.37
CA GLY A 277 9.47 22.72 -6.65
C GLY A 277 9.18 22.48 -5.17
N THR A 278 10.17 22.72 -4.33
CA THR A 278 10.12 22.20 -2.97
C THR A 278 10.97 22.94 -1.94
N ASN A 279 10.41 23.24 -0.77
CA ASN A 279 11.08 24.03 0.28
C ASN A 279 11.60 23.13 1.41
N TYR A 280 12.75 22.47 1.21
CA TYR A 280 13.23 21.45 2.14
C TYR A 280 14.35 21.84 3.09
N GLY A 281 14.32 21.20 4.26
CA GLY A 281 15.44 21.12 5.20
C GLY A 281 16.07 19.72 5.21
N GLY A 282 16.91 19.46 6.22
CA GLY A 282 17.34 18.09 6.55
C GLY A 282 18.06 17.33 5.42
N ARG A 283 17.72 16.04 5.28
CA ARG A 283 18.39 15.10 4.38
C ARG A 283 18.04 15.35 2.91
N LEU A 284 16.81 15.76 2.65
CA LEU A 284 16.30 16.04 1.31
C LEU A 284 17.01 17.23 0.67
N LEU A 285 17.29 18.29 1.45
CA LEU A 285 18.13 19.41 0.98
C LEU A 285 19.48 18.92 0.45
N GLY A 286 20.15 18.04 1.20
CA GLY A 286 21.43 17.47 0.79
C GLY A 286 21.34 16.60 -0.47
N ILE A 287 20.23 15.91 -0.70
CA ILE A 287 20.00 15.10 -1.90
C ILE A 287 19.78 16.00 -3.12
N ILE A 288 18.92 17.00 -2.99
CA ILE A 288 18.57 17.95 -4.07
C ILE A 288 19.80 18.76 -4.49
N GLN A 289 20.62 19.21 -3.53
CA GLN A 289 21.89 19.88 -3.82
C GLN A 289 22.88 18.99 -4.60
N ARG A 290 22.93 17.67 -4.33
CA ARG A 290 23.76 16.72 -5.11
C ARG A 290 23.26 16.54 -6.54
N GLN A 291 21.99 16.85 -6.81
CA GLN A 291 21.44 16.92 -8.17
C GLN A 291 21.63 18.29 -8.83
N GLY A 292 22.27 19.25 -8.15
CA GLY A 292 22.48 20.61 -8.66
C GLY A 292 21.25 21.52 -8.57
N LEU A 293 20.24 21.11 -7.80
CA LEU A 293 19.00 21.85 -7.58
C LEU A 293 19.08 22.67 -6.28
N LYS A 294 18.29 23.73 -6.19
CA LYS A 294 18.13 24.60 -5.02
C LYS A 294 16.74 24.42 -4.37
N PRO A 295 16.55 24.82 -3.10
CA PRO A 295 15.22 24.94 -2.53
C PRO A 295 14.32 25.82 -3.40
N GLY A 296 13.10 25.36 -3.63
CA GLY A 296 12.12 25.98 -4.53
C GLY A 296 12.25 25.57 -5.98
N ASP A 297 13.35 24.93 -6.41
CA ASP A 297 13.47 24.49 -7.80
C ASP A 297 12.53 23.31 -8.09
N SER A 298 11.83 23.40 -9.22
CA SER A 298 11.11 22.28 -9.85
C SER A 298 12.02 21.07 -10.01
N ILE A 299 11.51 19.87 -9.72
CA ILE A 299 12.27 18.62 -9.88
C ILE A 299 12.09 18.09 -11.30
N PRO A 300 13.14 18.08 -12.15
CA PRO A 300 13.05 17.57 -13.51
C PRO A 300 13.22 16.05 -13.50
N TRP A 301 12.16 15.31 -13.12
CA TRP A 301 12.21 13.85 -12.93
C TRP A 301 12.85 13.09 -14.11
N HIS A 302 12.57 13.52 -15.34
CA HIS A 302 13.12 12.95 -16.58
C HIS A 302 14.63 13.16 -16.74
N ALA A 303 15.19 14.23 -16.15
CA ALA A 303 16.60 14.61 -16.26
C ALA A 303 17.44 14.10 -15.08
N LEU A 304 16.83 13.47 -14.08
CA LEU A 304 17.56 12.87 -12.96
C LEU A 304 18.43 11.71 -13.46
N LYS A 305 19.68 11.67 -12.99
CA LYS A 305 20.77 10.83 -13.53
C LYS A 305 20.42 9.34 -13.64
N ASN A 306 19.57 8.82 -12.74
CA ASN A 306 19.10 7.43 -12.77
C ASN A 306 17.84 7.28 -11.90
N ARG A 307 17.20 6.11 -12.02
CA ARG A 307 16.01 5.73 -11.24
C ARG A 307 16.25 5.73 -9.72
N ALA A 308 17.45 5.36 -9.27
CA ALA A 308 17.76 5.36 -7.84
C ALA A 308 17.73 6.78 -7.25
N ALA A 309 18.14 7.80 -8.00
CA ALA A 309 18.01 9.20 -7.59
C ALA A 309 16.54 9.65 -7.53
N GLN A 310 15.71 9.21 -8.49
CA GLN A 310 14.27 9.48 -8.46
C GLN A 310 13.62 8.85 -7.21
N ASP A 311 13.91 7.58 -6.94
CA ASP A 311 13.37 6.85 -5.79
C ASP A 311 13.92 7.37 -4.46
N GLU A 312 15.18 7.85 -4.40
CA GLU A 312 15.76 8.49 -3.20
C GLU A 312 15.05 9.81 -2.89
N ILE A 313 14.86 10.67 -3.88
CA ILE A 313 14.15 11.94 -3.70
C ILE A 313 12.70 11.67 -3.29
N ASP A 314 11.97 10.82 -4.01
CA ASP A 314 10.57 10.51 -3.69
C ASP A 314 10.40 9.91 -2.29
N ARG A 315 11.31 9.04 -1.85
CA ARG A 315 11.26 8.49 -0.49
C ARG A 315 11.42 9.57 0.58
N GLU A 316 12.30 10.53 0.34
CA GLU A 316 12.59 11.58 1.31
C GLU A 316 11.50 12.66 1.27
N LEU A 317 10.93 12.96 0.08
CA LEU A 317 9.67 13.72 -0.05
C LEU A 317 8.58 13.12 0.81
N GLU A 318 8.41 11.80 0.67
CA GLU A 318 7.38 11.06 1.37
C GLU A 318 7.62 11.08 2.89
N HIS A 319 8.86 10.91 3.33
CA HIS A 319 9.23 10.95 4.74
C HIS A 319 8.92 12.32 5.39
N GLU A 320 9.14 13.42 4.67
CA GLU A 320 8.85 14.75 5.18
C GLU A 320 7.34 15.07 5.19
N ILE A 321 6.59 14.62 4.18
CA ILE A 321 5.14 14.87 4.07
C ILE A 321 4.33 13.96 5.01
N GLN A 322 4.80 12.74 5.26
CA GLN A 322 4.08 11.71 5.99
C GLN A 322 3.53 12.17 7.35
N PRO A 323 4.32 12.80 8.24
CA PRO A 323 3.83 13.24 9.54
C PRO A 323 2.67 14.24 9.46
N HIS A 324 2.59 15.01 8.37
CA HIS A 324 1.53 15.98 8.11
C HIS A 324 0.26 15.30 7.62
N LEU A 325 0.37 14.34 6.70
CA LEU A 325 -0.76 13.50 6.27
C LEU A 325 -1.37 12.72 7.43
N VAL A 326 -0.53 12.06 8.25
CA VAL A 326 -0.99 11.32 9.43
C VAL A 326 -1.68 12.25 10.42
N ARG A 327 -1.09 13.42 10.72
CA ARG A 327 -1.72 14.40 11.62
C ARG A 327 -3.09 14.84 11.08
N LYS A 328 -3.14 15.23 9.81
CA LYS A 328 -4.37 15.75 9.22
C LYS A 328 -5.48 14.70 9.16
N LEU A 329 -5.13 13.45 8.85
CA LEU A 329 -6.08 12.33 8.87
C LEU A 329 -6.64 12.09 10.28
N LEU A 330 -5.81 12.17 11.30
CA LEU A 330 -6.23 12.05 12.70
C LEU A 330 -7.15 13.21 13.11
N ASP A 331 -6.84 14.44 12.69
CA ASP A 331 -7.70 15.61 12.95
C ASP A 331 -9.08 15.43 12.30
N VAL A 332 -9.12 14.94 11.05
CA VAL A 332 -10.38 14.63 10.33
C VAL A 332 -11.14 13.52 11.06
N ALA A 333 -10.48 12.44 11.45
CA ALA A 333 -11.10 11.32 12.16
C ALA A 333 -11.67 11.76 13.52
N GLN A 334 -10.99 12.66 14.24
CA GLN A 334 -11.47 13.22 15.51
C GLN A 334 -12.67 14.16 15.32
N ALA A 335 -12.61 15.02 14.31
CA ALA A 335 -13.68 15.99 14.05
C ALA A 335 -14.95 15.35 13.46
N LYS A 336 -14.83 14.19 12.80
CA LYS A 336 -15.92 13.53 12.07
C LYS A 336 -16.07 12.07 12.51
N PRO A 337 -16.92 11.79 13.50
CA PRO A 337 -17.17 10.43 13.99
C PRO A 337 -17.59 9.43 12.90
N GLN A 338 -18.24 9.92 11.83
CA GLN A 338 -18.67 9.17 10.66
C GLN A 338 -17.59 8.94 9.60
N CYS A 339 -16.37 9.46 9.80
CA CYS A 339 -15.25 9.20 8.89
C CYS A 339 -14.93 7.69 8.90
N PRO A 340 -14.83 7.01 7.73
CA PRO A 340 -14.64 5.57 7.70
C PRO A 340 -13.41 5.09 8.49
N ILE A 341 -12.31 5.84 8.47
CA ILE A 341 -11.11 5.47 9.24
C ILE A 341 -11.32 5.58 10.74
N ARG A 342 -12.16 6.52 11.21
CA ARG A 342 -12.48 6.63 12.64
C ARG A 342 -13.13 5.34 13.12
N THR A 343 -14.05 4.80 12.32
CA THR A 343 -14.73 3.55 12.67
C THR A 343 -13.75 2.38 12.73
N ASP A 344 -12.87 2.23 11.73
CA ASP A 344 -11.84 1.18 11.73
C ASP A 344 -10.92 1.28 12.95
N LEU A 345 -10.44 2.49 13.22
CA LEU A 345 -9.56 2.76 14.35
C LEU A 345 -10.24 2.48 15.71
N ASP A 346 -11.53 2.79 15.85
CA ASP A 346 -12.30 2.53 17.06
C ASP A 346 -12.60 1.04 17.26
N GLU A 347 -12.87 0.30 16.19
CA GLU A 347 -13.03 -1.17 16.22
C GLU A 347 -11.74 -1.86 16.71
N ILE A 348 -10.59 -1.42 16.21
CA ILE A 348 -9.27 -1.92 16.64
C ILE A 348 -9.03 -1.62 18.13
N ILE A 349 -9.33 -0.39 18.58
CA ILE A 349 -9.21 0.01 19.99
C ILE A 349 -10.14 -0.81 20.88
N GLN A 350 -11.36 -1.08 20.44
CA GLN A 350 -12.31 -1.89 21.19
C GLN A 350 -11.82 -3.32 21.34
N ALA A 351 -11.24 -3.90 20.28
CA ALA A 351 -10.65 -5.24 20.33
C ALA A 351 -9.52 -5.34 21.36
N MET A 352 -8.66 -4.32 21.44
CA MET A 352 -7.55 -4.27 22.40
C MET A 352 -8.02 -4.16 23.87
N LYS A 353 -9.22 -3.61 24.12
CA LYS A 353 -9.78 -3.47 25.48
C LYS A 353 -10.39 -4.76 26.04
N LEU A 354 -10.76 -5.71 25.18
CA LEU A 354 -11.27 -7.03 25.56
C LEU A 354 -10.13 -7.97 26.02
#